data_AF-A0A836YJS5-F1
#
_entry.id   AF-A0A836YJS5-F1
#
_cell.length_a   1.000
_cell.length_b   1.000
_cell.length_c   1.000
_cell.angle_alpha   90.00
_cell.angle_beta   90.00
_cell.angle_gamma   90.00
#
_symmetry.space_group_name_H-M   'P 1'
#
loop_
_entity.id
_entity.type
_entity.pdbx_description
1 polymer ?
#
loop_
_entity_poly.entity_id
_entity_poly.type
_entity_poly.pdbx_seq_one_letter_code
_entity_poly.pdbx_strand_id
1 'polypeptide(L)'
;MFLLKNLVSSISKVTQDLGNIVSITPVVNTGSSVNVNVSDINIANVSTTGLLSNVISTVTDTVSNTTTDLVSNVVGTVTGTVGSTNPIDTVTNIIGGVTGGVTGNPLEVVTDIIGGVTGGVVGGTSPISPVIDVVQGGIDILQGVESLKTEIINTGIETVADAVIGVLPQAEHPVSEIADLGTLT
;
A
#
# COMPACT_ATOMS: atom_id res chain seq x y z
N MET A 1 -39.08 101.67 45.94
CA MET A 1 -39.45 100.34 45.37
C MET A 1 -38.61 99.93 44.16
N PHE A 2 -38.15 100.87 43.31
CA PHE A 2 -37.34 100.57 42.12
C PHE A 2 -35.98 99.89 42.43
N LEU A 3 -35.25 100.37 43.43
CA LEU A 3 -33.94 99.83 43.83
C LEU A 3 -34.00 98.36 44.27
N LEU A 4 -35.06 98.00 45.01
CA LEU A 4 -35.23 96.63 45.52
C LEU A 4 -35.52 95.64 44.38
N LYS A 5 -36.28 96.04 43.37
CA LYS A 5 -36.55 95.21 42.19
C LYS A 5 -35.29 94.98 41.35
N ASN A 6 -34.46 96.01 41.18
CA ASN A 6 -33.18 95.88 40.47
C ASN A 6 -32.24 94.92 41.20
N LEU A 7 -32.13 95.04 42.53
CA LEU A 7 -31.29 94.14 43.33
C LEU A 7 -31.74 92.67 43.21
N VAL A 8 -33.05 92.42 43.31
CA VAL A 8 -33.61 91.06 43.14
C VAL A 8 -33.32 90.51 41.74
N SER A 9 -33.44 91.33 40.69
CA SER A 9 -33.12 90.92 39.32
C SER A 9 -31.63 90.61 39.13
N SER A 10 -30.73 91.41 39.72
CA SER A 10 -29.29 91.18 39.67
C SER A 10 -28.90 89.90 40.41
N ILE A 11 -29.46 89.66 41.59
CA ILE A 11 -29.22 88.42 42.35
C ILE A 11 -29.71 87.21 41.55
N SER A 12 -30.92 87.27 40.99
CA SER A 12 -31.46 86.18 40.17
C SER A 12 -30.58 85.88 38.95
N LYS A 13 -30.00 86.92 38.34
CA LYS A 13 -29.08 86.77 37.21
C LYS A 13 -27.77 86.13 37.64
N VAL A 14 -27.17 86.60 38.73
CA VAL A 14 -25.94 86.01 39.30
C VAL A 14 -26.16 84.54 39.66
N THR A 15 -27.31 84.18 40.26
CA THR A 15 -27.62 82.79 40.57
C THR A 15 -27.78 81.93 39.32
N GLN A 16 -28.44 82.44 38.26
CA GLN A 16 -28.53 81.74 36.98
C GLN A 16 -27.15 81.54 36.35
N ASP A 17 -26.35 82.59 36.30
CA ASP A 17 -25.02 82.56 35.67
C ASP A 17 -24.10 81.56 36.40
N LEU A 18 -24.14 81.54 37.74
CA LEU A 18 -23.42 80.55 38.54
C LEU A 18 -23.96 79.13 38.36
N GLY A 19 -25.28 78.96 38.27
CA GLY A 19 -25.91 77.66 37.96
C GLY A 19 -25.46 77.12 36.60
N ASN A 20 -25.34 77.99 35.59
CA ASN A 20 -24.84 77.63 34.27
C ASN A 20 -23.34 77.29 34.28
N ILE A 21 -22.51 78.00 35.06
CA ILE A 21 -21.07 77.72 35.20
C ILE A 21 -20.82 76.35 35.84
N VAL A 22 -21.65 75.93 36.78
CA VAL A 22 -21.52 74.59 37.39
C VAL A 22 -21.88 73.48 36.39
N SER A 23 -22.65 73.77 35.33
CA SER A 23 -23.11 72.80 34.34
C SER A 23 -22.20 72.62 33.12
N ILE A 24 -21.08 73.33 33.02
CA ILE A 24 -20.11 73.14 31.92
C ILE A 24 -19.08 72.09 32.28
N THR A 25 -19.00 71.04 31.46
CA THR A 25 -17.84 70.14 31.40
C THR A 25 -16.61 70.99 31.03
N PRO A 26 -15.57 71.10 31.87
CA PRO A 26 -14.45 71.98 31.58
C PRO A 26 -13.67 71.47 30.36
N VAL A 27 -13.61 72.27 29.29
CA VAL A 27 -12.72 72.04 28.15
C VAL A 27 -11.40 72.78 28.45
N VAL A 28 -10.36 72.03 28.82
CA VAL A 28 -9.02 72.58 29.04
C VAL A 28 -8.25 72.70 27.72
N ASN A 29 -8.23 73.90 27.12
CA ASN A 29 -7.38 74.19 25.97
C ASN A 29 -6.06 74.81 26.44
N THR A 30 -4.97 74.03 26.49
CA THR A 30 -3.68 74.48 27.02
C THR A 30 -2.62 74.41 25.93
N GLY A 31 -2.39 75.54 25.26
CA GLY A 31 -1.26 75.72 24.32
C GLY A 31 0.12 75.80 24.98
N SER A 32 0.21 75.49 26.27
CA SER A 32 1.43 75.40 27.08
C SER A 32 1.45 74.06 27.81
N SER A 33 2.62 73.46 28.03
CA SER A 33 2.75 72.21 28.79
C SER A 33 2.12 72.34 30.17
N VAL A 34 1.06 71.57 30.41
CA VAL A 34 0.40 71.48 31.71
C VAL A 34 1.28 70.60 32.60
N ASN A 35 1.76 71.16 33.72
CA ASN A 35 2.34 70.37 34.78
C ASN A 35 1.21 69.61 35.48
N VAL A 36 0.92 68.40 35.02
CA VAL A 36 -0.07 67.52 35.64
C VAL A 36 0.63 66.81 36.80
N ASN A 37 0.33 67.25 38.01
CA ASN A 37 0.71 66.50 39.19
C ASN A 37 -0.01 65.14 39.15
N VAL A 38 0.73 64.03 39.23
CA VAL A 38 0.16 62.67 39.11
C VAL A 38 -0.89 62.40 40.19
N SER A 39 -0.86 63.13 41.31
CA SER A 39 -1.90 63.08 42.35
C SER A 39 -3.21 63.79 41.96
N ASP A 40 -3.19 64.69 40.97
CA ASP A 40 -4.38 65.30 40.36
C ASP A 40 -4.95 64.43 39.21
N ILE A 41 -4.16 63.47 38.71
CA ILE A 41 -4.69 62.43 37.82
C ILE A 41 -5.54 61.52 38.68
N ASN A 42 -6.84 61.51 38.43
CA ASN A 42 -7.78 60.59 39.08
C ASN A 42 -7.53 59.14 38.60
N ILE A 43 -6.44 58.53 39.07
CA ILE A 43 -6.11 57.11 38.83
C ILE A 43 -7.09 56.19 39.60
N ALA A 44 -7.90 56.72 40.52
CA ALA A 44 -8.84 55.94 41.31
C ALA A 44 -9.92 55.21 40.47
N ASN A 45 -10.12 55.61 39.21
CA ASN A 45 -11.04 54.94 38.29
C ASN A 45 -10.35 54.17 37.15
N VAL A 46 -9.01 54.07 37.14
CA VAL A 46 -8.35 52.99 36.39
C VAL A 46 -8.59 51.73 37.21
N SER A 47 -9.76 51.14 37.01
CA SER A 47 -10.09 49.88 37.63
C SER A 47 -9.06 48.86 37.17
N THR A 48 -8.11 48.54 38.04
CA THR A 48 -7.12 47.48 37.81
C THR A 48 -7.82 46.18 37.44
N THR A 49 -9.06 45.99 37.92
CA THR A 49 -9.94 44.88 37.55
C THR A 49 -10.44 44.94 36.11
N GLY A 50 -10.71 46.13 35.55
CA GLY A 50 -11.11 46.30 34.15
C GLY A 50 -9.96 46.08 33.17
N LEU A 51 -8.76 46.61 33.49
CA LEU A 51 -7.56 46.34 32.70
C LEU A 51 -7.16 44.86 32.79
N LEU A 52 -7.21 44.27 33.98
CA LEU A 52 -6.94 42.85 34.18
C LEU A 52 -7.96 41.99 33.44
N SER A 53 -9.25 42.35 33.46
CA SER A 53 -10.27 41.65 32.68
C SER A 53 -10.01 41.72 31.18
N ASN A 54 -9.57 42.87 30.66
CA ASN A 54 -9.26 43.02 29.24
C ASN A 54 -8.03 42.20 28.82
N VAL A 55 -6.98 42.20 29.65
CA VAL A 55 -5.79 41.36 29.44
C VAL A 55 -6.15 39.88 29.51
N ILE A 56 -6.92 39.46 30.52
CA ILE A 56 -7.38 38.07 30.65
C ILE A 56 -8.20 37.68 29.43
N SER A 57 -9.16 38.50 28.99
CA SER A 57 -9.96 38.23 27.79
C SER A 57 -9.06 38.06 26.57
N THR A 58 -8.13 39.01 26.34
CA THR A 58 -7.23 38.96 25.18
C THR A 58 -6.35 37.71 25.19
N VAL A 59 -5.82 37.33 26.36
CA VAL A 59 -5.01 36.11 26.53
C VAL A 59 -5.87 34.87 26.30
N THR A 60 -7.06 34.81 26.88
CA THR A 60 -8.00 33.70 26.69
C THR A 60 -8.37 33.55 25.21
N ASP A 61 -8.69 34.63 24.51
CA ASP A 61 -9.02 34.61 23.09
C ASP A 61 -7.82 34.14 22.26
N THR A 62 -6.63 34.68 22.55
CA THR A 62 -5.41 34.30 21.81
C THR A 62 -5.07 32.83 22.00
N VAL A 63 -5.09 32.34 23.25
CA VAL A 63 -4.78 30.94 23.57
C VAL A 63 -5.85 30.01 23.02
N SER A 64 -7.13 30.37 23.17
CA SER A 64 -8.24 29.54 22.70
C SER A 64 -8.20 29.39 21.18
N ASN A 65 -8.05 30.48 20.44
CA ASN A 65 -8.01 30.43 18.98
C ASN A 65 -6.74 29.73 18.47
N THR A 66 -5.57 30.12 18.97
CA THR A 66 -4.29 29.52 18.53
C THR A 66 -4.24 28.02 18.80
N THR A 67 -4.67 27.60 20.00
CA THR A 67 -4.64 26.17 20.38
C THR A 67 -5.68 25.39 19.60
N THR A 68 -6.88 25.93 19.40
CA THR A 68 -7.94 25.27 18.63
C THR A 68 -7.54 25.12 17.18
N ASP A 69 -6.95 26.15 16.56
CA ASP A 69 -6.50 26.10 15.17
C ASP A 69 -5.36 25.10 14.97
N LEU A 70 -4.37 25.07 15.87
CA LEU A 70 -3.29 24.09 15.84
C LEU A 70 -3.80 22.67 16.01
N VAL A 71 -4.65 22.44 17.01
CA VAL A 71 -5.24 21.12 17.26
C VAL A 71 -6.10 20.69 16.07
N SER A 72 -6.93 21.58 15.53
CA SER A 72 -7.77 21.29 14.36
C SER A 72 -6.93 20.98 13.12
N ASN A 73 -5.85 21.72 12.88
CA ASN A 73 -4.92 21.45 11.78
C ASN A 73 -4.18 20.12 11.94
N VAL A 74 -3.70 19.81 13.15
CA VAL A 74 -3.05 18.52 13.44
C VAL A 74 -4.05 17.37 13.30
N VAL A 75 -5.25 17.50 13.87
CA VAL A 75 -6.30 16.50 13.73
C VAL A 75 -6.70 16.35 12.28
N GLY A 76 -6.89 17.44 11.52
CA GLY A 76 -7.23 17.42 10.11
C GLY A 76 -6.16 16.78 9.23
N THR A 77 -4.88 17.00 9.51
CA THR A 77 -3.77 16.34 8.78
C THR A 77 -3.66 14.85 9.14
N VAL A 78 -3.77 14.49 10.42
CA VAL A 78 -3.73 13.09 10.89
C VAL A 78 -4.95 12.30 10.41
N THR A 79 -6.14 12.90 10.42
CA THR A 79 -7.37 12.23 9.95
C THR A 79 -7.52 12.29 8.43
N GLY A 80 -7.08 13.38 7.78
CA GLY A 80 -7.17 13.57 6.34
C GLY A 80 -6.20 12.68 5.54
N THR A 81 -5.02 12.39 6.07
CA THR A 81 -4.11 11.39 5.47
C THR A 81 -4.62 9.95 5.60
N VAL A 82 -5.53 9.70 6.54
CA VAL A 82 -6.22 8.40 6.74
C VAL A 82 -7.53 8.33 5.94
N GLY A 83 -7.99 9.44 5.35
CA GLY A 83 -9.37 9.61 4.87
C GLY A 83 -9.67 9.26 3.41
N SER A 84 -8.71 8.86 2.58
CA SER A 84 -9.02 8.41 1.20
C SER A 84 -9.20 6.89 1.09
N THR A 85 -8.56 6.14 1.98
CA THR A 85 -8.82 4.73 2.32
C THR A 85 -8.12 4.55 3.65
N ASN A 86 -8.80 4.11 4.71
CA ASN A 86 -8.10 3.72 5.93
C ASN A 86 -7.01 2.71 5.51
N PRO A 87 -5.74 2.85 5.91
CA PRO A 87 -4.72 1.85 5.58
C PRO A 87 -5.17 0.42 5.91
N ILE A 88 -6.00 0.28 6.96
CA ILE A 88 -6.66 -0.98 7.32
C ILE A 88 -7.70 -1.43 6.30
N ASP A 89 -8.48 -0.53 5.71
CA ASP A 89 -9.43 -0.89 4.64
C ASP A 89 -8.67 -1.33 3.39
N THR A 90 -7.56 -0.67 3.05
CA THR A 90 -6.70 -1.09 1.92
C THR A 90 -6.10 -2.46 2.18
N VAL A 91 -5.54 -2.70 3.37
CA VAL A 91 -5.03 -4.02 3.76
C VAL A 91 -6.15 -5.06 3.79
N THR A 92 -7.34 -4.71 4.27
CA THR A 92 -8.51 -5.60 4.31
C THR A 92 -9.03 -5.89 2.91
N ASN A 93 -9.00 -4.94 1.98
CA ASN A 93 -9.36 -5.15 0.58
C ASN A 93 -8.31 -5.99 -0.15
N ILE A 94 -7.03 -5.81 0.14
CA ILE A 94 -5.95 -6.67 -0.40
C ILE A 94 -6.11 -8.08 0.14
N ILE A 95 -6.25 -8.24 1.46
CA ILE A 95 -6.44 -9.55 2.09
C ILE A 95 -7.74 -10.17 1.59
N GLY A 96 -8.85 -9.43 1.54
CA GLY A 96 -10.15 -9.90 1.05
C GLY A 96 -10.16 -10.23 -0.43
N GLY A 97 -9.38 -9.52 -1.26
CA GLY A 97 -9.17 -9.90 -2.67
C GLY A 97 -8.34 -11.17 -2.79
N VAL A 98 -7.32 -11.32 -1.96
CA VAL A 98 -6.46 -12.51 -1.88
C VAL A 98 -7.22 -13.70 -1.28
N THR A 99 -8.12 -13.52 -0.32
CA THR A 99 -8.87 -14.60 0.34
C THR A 99 -10.26 -14.85 -0.25
N GLY A 100 -10.79 -13.92 -1.05
CA GLY A 100 -12.19 -13.93 -1.52
C GLY A 100 -12.39 -13.90 -3.04
N GLY A 101 -11.33 -13.81 -3.85
CA GLY A 101 -11.45 -13.74 -5.32
C GLY A 101 -11.88 -15.05 -6.00
N VAL A 102 -11.76 -16.18 -5.30
CA VAL A 102 -12.12 -17.53 -5.72
C VAL A 102 -12.34 -18.31 -4.44
N THR A 103 -13.20 -19.31 -4.43
CA THR A 103 -13.65 -20.06 -3.24
C THR A 103 -12.57 -20.90 -2.53
N GLY A 104 -11.29 -20.57 -2.70
CA GLY A 104 -10.13 -21.22 -2.08
C GLY A 104 -8.97 -20.25 -1.94
N ASN A 105 -8.00 -20.58 -1.09
CA ASN A 105 -6.75 -19.83 -0.98
C ASN A 105 -6.10 -19.73 -2.39
N PRO A 106 -5.47 -18.61 -2.81
CA PRO A 106 -4.81 -18.55 -4.11
C PRO A 106 -3.79 -19.67 -4.32
N LEU A 107 -3.16 -20.15 -3.25
CA LEU A 107 -2.29 -21.32 -3.26
C LEU A 107 -3.06 -22.62 -3.54
N GLU A 108 -4.28 -22.76 -3.01
CA GLU A 108 -5.18 -23.87 -3.30
C GLU A 108 -5.60 -23.85 -4.77
N VAL A 109 -5.97 -22.69 -5.33
CA VAL A 109 -6.28 -22.56 -6.76
C VAL A 109 -5.09 -22.89 -7.65
N VAL A 110 -3.88 -22.43 -7.30
CA VAL A 110 -2.67 -22.82 -8.02
C VAL A 110 -2.42 -24.33 -7.90
N THR A 111 -2.66 -24.90 -6.73
CA THR A 111 -2.52 -26.34 -6.49
C THR A 111 -3.54 -27.14 -7.28
N ASP A 112 -4.78 -26.68 -7.38
CA ASP A 112 -5.85 -27.28 -8.17
C ASP A 112 -5.59 -27.18 -9.67
N ILE A 113 -5.04 -26.05 -10.15
CA ILE A 113 -4.62 -25.90 -11.55
C ILE A 113 -3.49 -26.87 -11.87
N ILE A 114 -2.44 -26.91 -11.04
CA ILE A 114 -1.30 -27.82 -11.22
C ILE A 114 -1.76 -29.27 -11.15
N GLY A 115 -2.55 -29.62 -10.13
CA GLY A 115 -3.14 -30.94 -9.95
C GLY A 115 -4.06 -31.33 -11.10
N GLY A 116 -4.79 -30.37 -11.66
CA GLY A 116 -5.64 -30.57 -12.83
C GLY A 116 -4.89 -30.85 -14.12
N VAL A 117 -3.83 -30.09 -14.36
CA VAL A 117 -2.98 -30.24 -15.55
C VAL A 117 -2.11 -31.50 -15.47
N THR A 118 -1.74 -31.93 -14.26
CA THR A 118 -0.88 -33.11 -14.06
C THR A 118 -1.67 -34.40 -13.86
N GLY A 119 -2.77 -34.36 -13.10
CA GLY A 119 -3.52 -35.53 -12.65
C GLY A 119 -4.96 -35.66 -13.17
N GLY A 120 -5.47 -34.68 -13.93
CA GLY A 120 -6.87 -34.66 -14.35
C GLY A 120 -7.80 -34.38 -13.16
N VAL A 121 -8.36 -33.17 -13.08
CA VAL A 121 -9.38 -32.88 -12.07
C VAL A 121 -10.58 -33.78 -12.30
N VAL A 122 -10.89 -34.63 -11.32
CA VAL A 122 -12.18 -35.32 -11.10
C VAL A 122 -12.80 -35.90 -12.38
N GLY A 123 -12.24 -37.01 -12.87
CA GLY A 123 -12.91 -37.92 -13.81
C GLY A 123 -12.58 -37.72 -15.30
N GLY A 124 -11.69 -36.79 -15.66
CA GLY A 124 -11.13 -36.64 -17.01
C GLY A 124 -9.69 -37.14 -17.12
N THR A 125 -9.25 -37.48 -18.33
CA THR A 125 -7.82 -37.69 -18.61
C THR A 125 -7.06 -36.38 -18.46
N SER A 126 -5.82 -36.45 -17.99
CA SER A 126 -4.97 -35.27 -17.87
C SER A 126 -4.81 -34.59 -19.24
N PRO A 127 -4.85 -33.25 -19.33
CA PRO A 127 -4.60 -32.53 -20.59
C PRO A 127 -3.26 -32.89 -21.25
N ILE A 128 -2.30 -33.41 -20.46
CA ILE A 128 -1.01 -33.86 -20.96
C ILE A 128 -0.97 -35.34 -21.38
N SER A 129 -2.03 -36.11 -21.14
CA SER A 129 -2.14 -37.51 -21.56
C SER A 129 -1.84 -37.73 -23.05
N PRO A 130 -2.33 -36.91 -24.02
CA PRO A 130 -1.98 -37.10 -25.43
C PRO A 130 -0.48 -36.97 -25.71
N VAL A 131 0.24 -36.14 -24.95
CA VAL A 131 1.69 -35.99 -25.07
C VAL A 131 2.40 -37.23 -24.53
N ILE A 132 1.93 -37.77 -23.40
CA ILE A 132 2.45 -39.00 -22.81
C ILE A 132 2.26 -40.17 -23.80
N ASP A 133 1.10 -40.27 -24.44
CA ASP A 133 0.80 -41.34 -25.41
C ASP A 133 1.76 -41.30 -26.61
N VAL A 134 2.02 -40.11 -27.16
CA VAL A 134 2.97 -39.92 -28.26
C VAL A 134 4.39 -40.30 -27.83
N VAL A 135 4.81 -39.88 -26.63
CA VAL A 135 6.14 -40.21 -26.10
C VAL A 135 6.28 -41.72 -25.89
N GLN A 136 5.26 -42.38 -25.34
CA GLN A 136 5.27 -43.82 -25.13
C GLN A 136 5.31 -44.57 -26.46
N GLY A 137 4.48 -44.19 -27.44
CA GLY A 137 4.54 -44.77 -28.78
C GLY A 137 5.91 -44.59 -29.45
N GLY A 138 6.56 -43.45 -29.24
CA GLY A 138 7.94 -43.22 -29.68
C GLY A 138 8.96 -44.16 -29.04
N ILE A 139 8.81 -44.44 -27.74
CA ILE A 139 9.64 -45.40 -27.00
C ILE A 139 9.40 -46.83 -27.51
N ASP A 140 8.14 -47.20 -27.75
CA ASP A 140 7.78 -48.53 -28.25
C ASP A 140 8.42 -48.78 -29.64
N ILE A 141 8.40 -47.78 -30.51
CA ILE A 141 9.09 -47.83 -31.82
C ILE A 141 10.61 -47.99 -31.62
N LEU A 142 11.20 -47.23 -30.69
CA LEU A 142 12.64 -47.30 -30.44
C LEU A 142 13.07 -48.70 -29.94
N GLN A 143 12.27 -49.33 -29.07
CA GLN A 143 12.49 -50.70 -28.63
C GLN A 143 12.29 -51.72 -29.76
N GLY A 144 11.33 -51.49 -30.65
CA GLY A 144 11.12 -52.30 -31.85
C GLY A 144 12.34 -52.26 -32.78
N VAL A 145 12.90 -51.06 -33.03
CA VAL A 145 14.14 -50.88 -33.80
C VAL A 145 15.32 -51.56 -33.10
N GLU A 146 15.39 -51.51 -31.77
CA GLU A 146 16.44 -52.18 -31.02
C GLU A 146 16.38 -53.71 -31.14
N SER A 147 15.19 -54.28 -31.08
CA SER A 147 14.97 -55.72 -31.30
C SER A 147 15.32 -56.12 -32.73
N LEU A 148 14.87 -55.34 -33.73
CA LEU A 148 15.12 -55.58 -35.15
C LEU A 148 16.61 -55.59 -35.48
N LYS A 149 17.41 -54.69 -34.89
CA LYS A 149 18.87 -54.70 -35.05
C LYS A 149 19.46 -56.06 -34.67
N THR A 150 19.01 -56.63 -33.56
CA THR A 150 19.50 -57.93 -33.06
C THR A 150 19.08 -59.07 -33.99
N GLU A 151 17.84 -59.04 -34.47
CA GLU A 151 17.32 -60.03 -35.43
C GLU A 151 18.10 -60.04 -36.74
N ILE A 152 18.34 -58.86 -37.35
CA ILE A 152 19.12 -58.74 -38.59
C ILE A 152 20.54 -59.30 -38.41
N ILE A 153 21.17 -59.04 -37.27
CA ILE A 153 22.51 -59.57 -36.98
C ILE A 153 22.47 -61.10 -36.91
N ASN A 154 21.52 -61.67 -36.17
CA ASN A 154 21.40 -63.12 -36.02
C ASN A 154 21.08 -63.81 -37.36
N THR A 155 20.07 -63.32 -38.10
CA THR A 155 19.71 -63.87 -39.43
C THR A 155 20.83 -63.70 -40.44
N GLY A 156 21.53 -62.56 -40.42
CA GLY A 156 22.68 -62.31 -41.27
C GLY A 156 23.82 -63.31 -41.01
N ILE A 157 24.13 -63.57 -39.73
CA ILE A 157 25.12 -64.57 -39.34
C ILE A 157 24.69 -65.98 -39.78
N GLU A 158 23.44 -66.36 -39.53
CA GLU A 158 22.90 -67.67 -39.92
C GLU A 158 22.97 -67.86 -41.44
N THR A 159 22.56 -66.87 -42.21
CA THR A 159 22.58 -66.91 -43.68
C THR A 159 24.01 -67.05 -44.21
N VAL A 160 24.95 -66.27 -43.66
CA VAL A 160 26.37 -66.35 -44.06
C VAL A 160 26.97 -67.69 -43.66
N ALA A 161 26.66 -68.20 -42.46
CA ALA A 161 27.13 -69.51 -42.03
C ALA A 161 26.65 -70.62 -42.97
N ASP A 162 25.35 -70.63 -43.32
CA ASP A 162 24.76 -71.62 -44.21
C ASP A 162 25.37 -71.54 -45.63
N ALA A 163 25.53 -70.33 -46.17
CA ALA A 163 26.13 -70.12 -47.48
C ALA A 163 27.62 -70.51 -47.53
N VAL A 164 28.41 -70.22 -46.50
CA VAL A 164 29.84 -70.54 -46.47
C VAL A 164 30.06 -72.04 -46.25
N ILE A 165 29.34 -72.67 -45.32
CA ILE A 165 29.45 -74.10 -45.04
C ILE A 165 28.95 -74.93 -46.24
N GLY A 166 27.92 -74.47 -46.95
CA GLY A 166 27.36 -75.17 -48.10
C GLY A 166 28.26 -75.18 -49.36
N VAL A 167 29.20 -74.23 -49.48
CA VAL A 167 30.12 -74.13 -50.64
C VAL A 167 31.49 -74.76 -50.34
N LEU A 168 31.84 -74.96 -49.07
CA LEU A 168 32.99 -75.77 -48.69
C LEU A 168 32.67 -77.24 -49.02
N PRO A 169 33.50 -77.93 -49.85
CA PRO A 169 33.31 -79.36 -50.06
C PRO A 169 33.39 -80.05 -48.69
N GLN A 170 32.29 -80.68 -48.28
CA GLN A 170 32.24 -81.50 -47.09
C GLN A 170 33.26 -82.63 -47.30
N ALA A 171 34.44 -82.46 -46.73
CA ALA A 171 35.55 -83.40 -46.79
C ALA A 171 35.20 -84.65 -45.97
N GLU A 172 34.21 -85.44 -46.40
CA GLU A 172 33.85 -86.68 -45.72
C GLU A 172 34.91 -87.77 -45.97
N HIS A 173 35.75 -87.68 -47.02
CA HIS A 173 36.74 -88.72 -47.36
C HIS A 173 38.16 -88.33 -47.87
N PRO A 174 38.69 -87.10 -47.84
CA PRO A 174 39.99 -86.85 -48.50
C PRO A 174 41.25 -87.21 -47.69
N VAL A 175 41.17 -87.44 -46.37
CA VAL A 175 42.37 -87.72 -45.53
C VAL A 175 42.62 -89.21 -45.28
N SER A 176 41.60 -90.06 -45.38
CA SER A 176 41.77 -91.51 -45.20
C SER A 176 42.50 -92.15 -46.38
N GLU A 177 42.25 -91.69 -47.61
CA GLU A 177 42.96 -92.18 -48.81
C GLU A 177 44.41 -91.69 -48.89
N ILE A 178 44.74 -90.53 -48.31
CA ILE A 178 46.13 -90.04 -48.21
C ILE A 178 46.92 -90.86 -47.16
N ALA A 179 46.27 -91.26 -46.07
CA ALA A 179 46.86 -92.16 -45.08
C ALA A 179 47.15 -93.56 -45.66
N ASP A 180 46.29 -94.04 -46.58
CA ASP A 180 46.48 -95.32 -47.28
C ASP A 180 47.63 -95.26 -48.30
N LEU A 181 47.83 -94.12 -48.98
CA LEU A 181 48.97 -93.88 -49.88
C LEU A 181 50.34 -93.79 -49.17
N GLY A 182 50.36 -93.55 -47.85
CA GLY A 182 51.58 -93.47 -47.05
C GLY A 182 52.19 -94.82 -46.64
N THR A 183 51.53 -95.93 -46.99
CA THR A 183 52.00 -97.30 -46.66
C THR A 183 52.57 -98.06 -47.87
N LEU A 184 52.59 -97.45 -49.06
CA LEU A 184 53.13 -98.04 -50.27
C LEU A 184 54.56 -97.54 -50.56
N THR A 185 55.53 -98.05 -49.80
CA THR A 185 56.92 -98.45 -50.17
C THR A 185 57.78 -98.59 -48.92
#